data_AF-A0A7U9QXU1-F1
#
_entry.id   AF-A0A7U9QXU1-F1
#
_cell.length_a   1.000
_cell.length_b   1.000
_cell.length_c   1.000
_cell.angle_alpha   90.00
_cell.angle_beta   90.00
_cell.angle_gamma   90.00
#
_symmetry.space_group_name_H-M   'P 1'
#
loop_
_entity.id
_entity.type
_entity.pdbx_description
1 polymer ?
#
loop_
_entity_poly.entity_id
_entity_poly.type
_entity_poly.pdbx_seq_one_letter_code
_entity_poly.pdbx_strand_id
1 'polypeptide(L)'
;MNFNDMQALSFEIKNLHDRIEIYSKNNEYVYADVYKSWVKEYNYLLDKYNTLVNLNITHMSCNTYDLSSTQKTVRNATIEYFLNTLTGLIEKIKSDIETERLKITEKKILPHQMRKCFKIGSEGCPLNPDYQNNKIFIAMPFSDEYKDSYNYGIVPVLDGLGYQYYKADNEITNKDIMCKICQQIQSCQMAIINISGLNPNVMLEQGLAYGLGKPVIILKDKATKAISDLGSIEYIEYSHAGDLQQKLYKALDTK
;
A
#
# COMPACT_ATOMS: atom_id res chain seq x y z
N MET A 1 -7.94 13.85 3.53
CA MET A 1 -8.76 13.24 4.59
C MET A 1 -8.04 11.98 5.08
N ASN A 2 -7.88 11.78 6.38
CA ASN A 2 -7.22 10.57 6.90
C ASN A 2 -8.25 9.42 6.96
N PHE A 3 -8.04 8.39 6.15
CA PHE A 3 -8.93 7.24 6.03
C PHE A 3 -9.12 6.49 7.36
N ASN A 4 -8.05 6.33 8.15
CA ASN A 4 -8.09 5.63 9.43
C ASN A 4 -8.93 6.37 10.46
N ASP A 5 -8.88 7.71 10.45
CA ASP A 5 -9.66 8.55 11.37
C ASP A 5 -11.17 8.46 11.06
N MET A 6 -11.55 8.40 9.77
CA MET A 6 -12.94 8.17 9.38
C MET A 6 -13.45 6.78 9.76
N GLN A 7 -12.63 5.74 9.64
CA GLN A 7 -13.02 4.39 10.08
C GLN A 7 -13.22 4.30 11.59
N ALA A 8 -12.33 4.91 12.37
CA ALA A 8 -12.47 5.00 13.82
C ALA A 8 -13.77 5.73 14.20
N LEU A 9 -14.05 6.88 13.56
CA LEU A 9 -15.27 7.64 13.81
C LEU A 9 -16.55 6.86 13.45
N SER A 10 -16.54 6.12 12.34
CA SER A 10 -17.64 5.23 11.95
C SER A 10 -17.94 4.19 13.03
N PHE A 11 -16.90 3.60 13.63
CA PHE A 11 -17.05 2.66 14.74
C PHE A 11 -17.59 3.34 16.01
N GLU A 12 -17.09 4.52 16.36
CA GLU A 12 -17.57 5.30 17.52
C GLU A 12 -19.07 5.63 17.42
N ILE A 13 -19.52 6.12 16.26
CA ILE A 13 -20.94 6.49 16.05
C ILE A 13 -21.82 5.24 16.01
N LYS A 14 -21.36 4.15 15.39
CA LYS A 14 -22.09 2.88 15.41
C LYS A 14 -22.24 2.33 16.83
N ASN A 15 -21.18 2.39 17.64
CA ASN A 15 -21.24 1.98 19.04
C ASN A 15 -22.20 2.83 19.86
N LEU A 16 -22.23 4.15 19.64
CA LEU A 16 -23.23 5.04 20.24
C LEU A 16 -24.66 4.61 19.85
N HIS A 17 -24.90 4.36 18.56
CA HIS A 17 -26.19 3.90 18.06
C HIS A 17 -26.61 2.57 18.72
N ASP A 18 -25.78 1.54 18.65
CA ASP A 18 -26.08 0.20 19.15
C ASP A 18 -26.35 0.24 20.66
N ARG A 19 -25.58 1.02 21.43
CA ARG A 19 -25.78 1.20 22.87
C ARG A 19 -27.13 1.85 23.19
N ILE A 20 -27.54 2.87 22.42
CA ILE A 20 -28.81 3.56 22.61
C ILE A 20 -29.99 2.67 22.23
N GLU A 21 -29.86 1.93 21.13
CA GLU A 21 -30.88 0.97 20.69
C GLU A 21 -31.10 -0.12 21.75
N ILE A 22 -30.02 -0.72 22.26
CA ILE A 22 -30.10 -1.73 23.32
C ILE A 22 -30.70 -1.15 24.59
N TYR A 23 -30.25 0.04 25.03
CA TYR A 23 -30.77 0.69 26.23
C TYR A 23 -32.28 0.97 26.09
N SER A 24 -32.71 1.48 24.94
CA SER A 24 -34.12 1.84 24.69
C SER A 24 -35.03 0.62 24.57
N LYS A 25 -34.53 -0.54 24.12
CA LYS A 25 -35.30 -1.79 24.09
C LYS A 25 -35.43 -2.45 25.47
N ASN A 26 -34.43 -2.29 26.33
CA ASN A 26 -34.37 -2.96 27.63
C ASN A 26 -35.00 -2.16 28.78
N ASN A 27 -35.33 -0.88 28.55
CA ASN A 27 -35.93 -0.02 29.57
C ASN A 27 -37.30 0.48 29.09
N GLU A 28 -38.29 0.47 29.99
CA GLU A 28 -39.63 0.96 29.70
C GLU A 28 -39.66 2.48 29.44
N TYR A 29 -38.72 3.22 30.04
CA TYR A 29 -38.57 4.67 29.89
C TYR A 29 -37.11 5.06 29.79
N VAL A 30 -36.83 6.12 29.01
CA VAL A 30 -35.52 6.78 28.99
C VAL A 30 -35.61 8.10 29.77
N TYR A 31 -34.71 8.29 30.73
CA TYR A 31 -34.66 9.51 31.53
C TYR A 31 -34.05 10.68 30.76
N ALA A 32 -34.53 11.90 31.05
CA ALA A 32 -34.10 13.11 30.37
C ALA A 32 -32.58 13.36 30.44
N ASP A 33 -31.96 13.07 31.58
CA ASP A 33 -30.51 13.29 31.76
C ASP A 33 -29.65 12.27 31.00
N VAL A 34 -30.15 11.04 30.85
CA VAL A 34 -29.52 10.02 30.02
C VAL A 34 -29.53 10.46 28.56
N TYR A 35 -30.67 10.94 28.08
CA TYR A 35 -30.79 11.46 26.71
C TYR A 35 -29.93 12.69 26.44
N LYS A 36 -29.86 13.64 27.38
CA LYS A 36 -28.95 14.80 27.28
C LYS A 36 -27.48 14.36 27.14
N SER A 37 -27.09 13.30 27.85
CA SER A 37 -25.75 12.72 27.72
C SER A 37 -25.51 12.18 26.30
N TRP A 38 -26.49 11.48 25.72
CA TRP A 38 -26.39 10.98 24.34
C TRP A 38 -26.30 12.10 23.31
N VAL A 39 -27.09 13.17 23.46
CA VAL A 39 -27.03 14.34 22.56
C VAL A 39 -25.66 15.02 22.63
N LYS A 40 -25.08 15.15 23.83
CA LYS A 40 -23.74 15.71 24.01
C LYS A 40 -22.66 14.86 23.31
N GLU A 41 -22.74 13.54 23.47
CA GLU A 41 -21.80 12.61 22.83
C GLU A 41 -21.97 12.60 21.31
N TYR A 42 -23.19 12.62 20.81
CA TYR A 42 -23.48 12.76 19.39
C TYR A 42 -22.88 14.03 18.80
N ASN A 43 -23.09 15.20 19.43
CA ASN A 43 -22.54 16.46 18.94
C ASN A 43 -21.00 16.45 18.94
N TYR A 44 -20.37 15.81 19.92
CA TYR A 44 -18.92 15.63 19.93
C TYR A 44 -18.41 14.77 18.76
N LEU A 45 -19.10 13.68 18.44
CA LEU A 45 -18.77 12.85 17.26
C LEU A 45 -19.07 13.58 15.95
N LEU A 46 -20.13 14.40 15.92
CA LEU A 46 -20.46 15.25 14.79
C LEU A 46 -19.39 16.32 14.53
N ASP A 47 -18.80 16.89 15.58
CA ASP A 47 -17.69 17.84 15.45
C ASP A 47 -16.43 17.19 14.87
N LYS A 48 -16.11 15.96 15.30
CA LYS A 48 -15.04 15.16 14.67
C LYS A 48 -15.33 14.96 13.18
N TYR A 49 -16.57 14.60 12.83
CA TYR A 49 -16.98 14.41 11.44
C TYR A 49 -16.84 15.71 10.64
N ASN A 50 -17.46 16.80 11.09
CA ASN A 50 -17.42 18.13 10.48
C ASN A 50 -15.96 18.57 10.21
N THR A 51 -15.06 18.34 11.15
CA THR A 51 -13.62 18.64 11.00
C THR A 51 -12.96 17.79 9.91
N LEU A 52 -13.25 16.49 9.86
CA LEU A 52 -12.66 15.58 8.88
C LEU A 52 -13.11 15.88 7.44
N VAL A 53 -14.40 16.19 7.25
CA VAL A 53 -15.01 16.44 5.92
C VAL A 53 -15.14 17.90 5.54
N ASN A 54 -14.67 18.83 6.39
CA ASN A 54 -14.82 20.27 6.22
C ASN A 54 -16.28 20.69 5.93
N LEU A 55 -17.19 20.16 6.74
CA LEU A 55 -18.61 20.52 6.75
C LEU A 55 -18.98 21.26 8.03
N ASN A 56 -20.19 21.82 8.04
CA ASN A 56 -20.76 22.47 9.22
C ASN A 56 -22.20 21.99 9.45
N ILE A 57 -22.36 20.72 9.80
CA ILE A 57 -23.66 20.17 10.20
C ILE A 57 -24.03 20.71 11.58
N THR A 58 -25.24 21.26 11.70
CA THR A 58 -25.76 21.85 12.93
C THR A 58 -25.92 20.81 14.04
N HIS A 59 -25.58 21.21 15.26
CA HIS A 59 -25.74 20.40 16.47
C HIS A 59 -27.21 20.12 16.77
N MET A 60 -27.44 18.97 17.41
CA MET A 60 -28.73 18.63 17.97
C MET A 60 -28.91 19.26 19.36
N SER A 61 -30.12 19.72 19.66
CA SER A 61 -30.50 20.30 20.95
C SER A 61 -31.61 19.48 21.60
N CYS A 62 -31.60 19.36 22.93
CA CYS A 62 -32.74 18.83 23.68
C CYS A 62 -33.75 19.94 23.97
N ASN A 63 -34.98 19.79 23.50
CA ASN A 63 -36.05 20.76 23.73
C ASN A 63 -37.05 20.26 24.78
N THR A 64 -37.83 21.17 25.36
CA THR A 64 -38.84 20.82 26.36
C THR A 64 -39.97 19.96 25.78
N TYR A 65 -40.27 20.10 24.48
CA TYR A 65 -41.27 19.29 23.78
C TYR A 65 -40.84 17.84 23.53
N ASP A 66 -39.54 17.54 23.67
CA ASP A 66 -39.00 16.18 23.55
C ASP A 66 -39.29 15.32 24.81
N LEU A 67 -39.65 15.97 25.90
CA LEU A 67 -39.85 15.33 27.21
C LEU A 67 -41.33 15.00 27.47
N SER A 68 -41.55 14.11 28.41
CA SER A 68 -42.87 13.82 28.97
C SER A 68 -43.44 15.03 29.72
N SER A 69 -44.73 15.00 30.03
CA SER A 69 -45.40 16.09 30.78
C SER A 69 -44.74 16.38 32.13
N THR A 70 -44.12 15.39 32.76
CA THR A 70 -43.38 15.53 34.02
C THR A 70 -41.93 16.00 33.83
N GLN A 71 -41.47 16.10 32.58
CA GLN A 71 -40.08 16.40 32.18
C GLN A 71 -39.01 15.41 32.67
N LYS A 72 -39.42 14.28 33.27
CA LYS A 72 -38.47 13.28 33.81
C LYS A 72 -37.98 12.30 32.74
N THR A 73 -38.80 12.05 31.73
CA THR A 73 -38.56 11.02 30.71
C THR A 73 -38.69 11.60 29.31
N VAL A 74 -38.10 10.93 28.32
CA VAL A 74 -38.12 11.31 26.91
C VAL A 74 -39.24 10.58 26.19
N ARG A 75 -39.88 11.24 25.22
CA ARG A 75 -40.92 10.62 24.40
C ARG A 75 -40.31 9.58 23.45
N ASN A 76 -41.00 8.47 23.23
CA ASN A 76 -40.54 7.42 22.31
C ASN A 76 -40.29 7.97 20.90
N ALA A 77 -41.15 8.86 20.40
CA ALA A 77 -40.97 9.50 19.10
C ALA A 77 -39.65 10.30 19.00
N THR A 78 -39.20 10.92 20.09
CA THR A 78 -37.90 11.62 20.14
C THR A 78 -36.74 10.61 20.08
N ILE A 79 -36.87 9.46 20.75
CA ILE A 79 -35.85 8.40 20.70
C ILE A 79 -35.75 7.82 19.28
N GLU A 80 -36.88 7.54 18.63
CA GLU A 80 -36.92 7.07 17.24
C GLU A 80 -36.30 8.11 16.29
N TYR A 81 -36.66 9.38 16.43
CA TYR A 81 -36.04 10.47 15.67
C TYR A 81 -34.52 10.53 15.87
N PHE A 82 -34.05 10.36 17.10
CA PHE A 82 -32.63 10.35 17.43
C PHE A 82 -31.89 9.18 16.77
N LEU A 83 -32.42 7.96 16.88
CA LEU A 83 -31.85 6.76 16.25
C LEU A 83 -31.82 6.88 14.72
N ASN A 84 -32.89 7.43 14.11
CA ASN A 84 -32.93 7.71 12.68
C ASN A 84 -31.88 8.73 12.26
N THR A 85 -31.65 9.77 13.08
CA THR A 85 -30.60 10.77 12.82
C THR A 85 -29.20 10.15 12.88
N LEU A 86 -28.94 9.31 13.90
CA LEU A 86 -27.70 8.54 14.01
C LEU A 86 -27.49 7.63 12.80
N THR A 87 -28.55 6.92 12.39
CA THR A 87 -28.52 6.04 11.20
C THR A 87 -28.17 6.85 9.95
N GLY A 88 -28.79 8.02 9.77
CA GLY A 88 -28.48 8.91 8.65
C GLY A 88 -27.01 9.36 8.64
N LEU A 89 -26.43 9.68 9.80
CA LEU A 89 -25.02 10.04 9.90
C LEU A 89 -24.10 8.84 9.63
N ILE A 90 -24.46 7.63 10.10
CA ILE A 90 -23.71 6.39 9.82
C ILE A 90 -23.68 6.13 8.32
N GLU A 91 -24.82 6.20 7.64
CA GLU A 91 -24.89 5.97 6.19
C GLU A 91 -24.12 7.03 5.40
N LYS A 92 -24.16 8.30 5.84
CA LYS A 92 -23.37 9.36 5.25
C LYS A 92 -21.86 9.09 5.37
N ILE A 93 -21.39 8.75 6.57
CA ILE A 93 -19.97 8.43 6.81
C ILE A 93 -19.53 7.22 5.98
N LYS A 94 -20.37 6.17 5.90
CA LYS A 94 -20.08 5.02 5.02
C LYS A 94 -19.93 5.45 3.56
N SER A 95 -20.82 6.30 3.06
CA SER A 95 -20.76 6.82 1.70
C SER A 95 -19.50 7.65 1.44
N ASP A 96 -19.07 8.48 2.39
CA ASP A 96 -17.85 9.27 2.28
C ASP A 96 -16.59 8.39 2.32
N ILE A 97 -16.57 7.36 3.18
CA ILE A 97 -15.50 6.35 3.23
C ILE A 97 -15.38 5.63 1.89
N GLU A 98 -16.49 5.20 1.29
CA GLU A 98 -16.48 4.54 -0.01
C GLU A 98 -16.07 5.50 -1.13
N THR A 99 -16.48 6.77 -1.08
CA THR A 99 -16.07 7.79 -2.05
C THR A 99 -14.56 8.05 -1.99
N GLU A 100 -13.99 8.15 -0.79
CA GLU A 100 -12.54 8.28 -0.62
C GLU A 100 -11.79 7.00 -1.03
N ARG A 101 -12.34 5.81 -0.78
CA ARG A 101 -11.79 4.55 -1.32
C ARG A 101 -11.76 4.56 -2.83
N LEU A 102 -12.86 4.93 -3.48
CA LEU A 102 -12.94 5.01 -4.93
C LEU A 102 -11.92 6.02 -5.48
N LYS A 103 -11.70 7.17 -4.84
CA LYS A 103 -10.62 8.12 -5.21
C LYS A 103 -9.22 7.53 -5.04
N ILE A 104 -8.99 6.70 -4.01
CA ILE A 104 -7.73 5.98 -3.82
C ILE A 104 -7.54 4.91 -4.90
N THR A 105 -8.60 4.18 -5.25
CA THR A 105 -8.61 3.17 -6.33
C THR A 105 -8.49 3.80 -7.72
N GLU A 106 -9.01 5.02 -7.92
CA GLU A 106 -8.88 5.82 -9.14
C GLU A 106 -7.48 6.42 -9.35
N LYS A 107 -6.60 6.43 -8.33
CA LYS A 107 -5.15 6.59 -8.58
C LYS A 107 -4.70 5.39 -9.39
N LYS A 108 -4.74 5.55 -10.72
CA LYS A 108 -4.29 4.58 -11.72
C LYS A 108 -2.92 4.05 -11.29
N ILE A 109 -2.89 2.82 -10.76
CA ILE A 109 -1.64 2.19 -10.31
C ILE A 109 -0.69 2.26 -11.49
N LEU A 110 0.41 2.98 -11.31
CA LEU A 110 1.31 3.27 -12.41
C LEU A 110 1.84 1.93 -12.97
N PRO A 111 2.11 1.83 -14.28
CA PRO A 111 2.52 0.56 -14.89
C PRO A 111 3.72 -0.09 -14.20
N HIS A 112 4.65 0.70 -13.67
CA HIS A 112 5.85 0.22 -12.97
C HIS A 112 5.62 -0.28 -11.55
N GLN A 113 4.42 -0.06 -10.99
CA GLN A 113 4.07 -0.44 -9.62
C GLN A 113 3.30 -1.74 -9.54
N MET A 114 3.53 -2.48 -8.46
CA MET A 114 2.81 -3.70 -8.14
C MET A 114 1.32 -3.43 -7.98
N ARG A 115 0.46 -4.38 -8.40
CA ARG A 115 -0.99 -4.23 -8.26
C ARG A 115 -1.48 -4.46 -6.84
N LYS A 116 -0.88 -5.41 -6.13
CA LYS A 116 -1.21 -5.72 -4.73
C LYS A 116 0.05 -6.02 -3.95
N CYS A 117 0.23 -5.39 -2.79
CA CYS A 117 1.36 -5.63 -1.91
C CYS A 117 1.30 -7.04 -1.31
N PHE A 118 2.36 -7.84 -1.49
CA PHE A 118 2.43 -9.20 -0.95
C PHE A 118 2.63 -9.25 0.58
N LYS A 119 3.05 -8.16 1.23
CA LYS A 119 3.26 -8.09 2.68
C LYS A 119 1.97 -7.77 3.44
N ILE A 120 1.22 -6.77 2.97
CA ILE A 120 0.08 -6.21 3.71
C ILE A 120 -1.24 -6.25 2.92
N GLY A 121 -1.23 -6.72 1.66
CA GLY A 121 -2.44 -6.87 0.86
C GLY A 121 -3.05 -5.58 0.30
N SER A 122 -2.41 -4.42 0.50
CA SER A 122 -2.88 -3.14 -0.05
C SER A 122 -2.85 -3.12 -1.58
N GLU A 123 -3.75 -2.38 -2.21
CA GLU A 123 -3.66 -2.05 -3.64
C GLU A 123 -2.49 -1.08 -3.87
N GLY A 124 -1.66 -1.35 -4.88
CA GLY A 124 -0.44 -0.58 -5.11
C GLY A 124 0.67 -0.86 -4.09
N CYS A 125 1.83 -0.21 -4.30
CA CYS A 125 2.89 -0.16 -3.30
C CYS A 125 2.67 1.04 -2.36
N PRO A 126 2.53 0.84 -1.03
CA PRO A 126 2.34 1.94 -0.07
C PRO A 126 3.49 2.96 -0.07
N LEU A 127 4.70 2.51 -0.42
CA LEU A 127 5.88 3.37 -0.51
C LEU A 127 5.89 4.26 -1.76
N ASN A 128 4.98 4.02 -2.71
CA ASN A 128 4.82 4.76 -3.97
C ASN A 128 6.17 5.13 -4.62
N PRO A 129 7.03 4.14 -4.98
CA PRO A 129 8.36 4.42 -5.48
C PRO A 129 8.31 5.24 -6.78
N ASP A 130 9.14 6.28 -6.82
CA ASP A 130 9.35 7.11 -8.00
C ASP A 130 10.08 6.32 -9.07
N TYR A 131 9.53 6.33 -10.28
CA TYR A 131 10.08 5.62 -11.42
C TYR A 131 11.17 6.43 -12.11
N GLN A 132 12.29 5.79 -12.39
CA GLN A 132 13.43 6.40 -13.08
C GLN A 132 13.69 5.64 -14.38
N ASN A 133 13.47 6.33 -15.50
CA ASN A 133 13.59 5.77 -16.85
C ASN A 133 15.00 5.28 -17.19
N ASN A 134 16.04 5.82 -16.57
CA ASN A 134 17.42 5.43 -16.83
C ASN A 134 18.04 4.65 -15.66
N LYS A 135 17.23 4.10 -14.74
CA LYS A 135 17.73 3.34 -13.59
C LYS A 135 17.55 1.84 -13.79
N ILE A 136 18.60 1.06 -13.53
CA ILE A 136 18.64 -0.40 -13.67
C ILE A 136 18.84 -1.05 -12.31
N PHE A 137 18.03 -2.06 -12.01
CA PHE A 137 18.22 -2.91 -10.84
C PHE A 137 19.22 -4.03 -11.17
N ILE A 138 20.22 -4.25 -10.33
CA ILE A 138 21.23 -5.30 -10.52
C ILE A 138 21.14 -6.29 -9.37
N ALA A 139 20.89 -7.55 -9.67
CA ALA A 139 21.03 -8.66 -8.72
C ALA A 139 22.17 -9.58 -9.16
N MET A 140 23.01 -9.99 -8.22
CA MET A 140 24.14 -10.88 -8.51
C MET A 140 24.59 -11.60 -7.23
N PRO A 141 25.33 -12.71 -7.34
CA PRO A 141 25.86 -13.39 -6.17
C PRO A 141 26.94 -12.53 -5.49
N PHE A 142 27.04 -12.64 -4.17
CA PHE A 142 27.94 -11.81 -3.36
C PHE A 142 29.40 -12.28 -3.32
N SER A 143 29.70 -13.49 -3.79
CA SER A 143 31.06 -14.04 -3.72
C SER A 143 32.05 -13.25 -4.57
N ASP A 144 33.31 -13.25 -4.12
CA ASP A 144 34.39 -12.49 -4.75
C ASP A 144 34.64 -12.89 -6.21
N GLU A 145 34.33 -14.14 -6.58
CA GLU A 145 34.47 -14.68 -7.93
C GLU A 145 33.65 -13.92 -8.99
N TYR A 146 32.58 -13.23 -8.58
CA TYR A 146 31.72 -12.47 -9.49
C TYR A 146 31.99 -10.96 -9.48
N LYS A 147 32.90 -10.47 -8.62
CA LYS A 147 33.23 -9.04 -8.54
C LYS A 147 33.71 -8.48 -9.88
N ASP A 148 34.52 -9.23 -10.61
CA ASP A 148 35.04 -8.78 -11.91
C ASP A 148 33.92 -8.67 -12.95
N SER A 149 32.97 -9.60 -12.94
CA SER A 149 31.81 -9.54 -13.84
C SER A 149 30.99 -8.27 -13.60
N TYR A 150 30.90 -7.80 -12.36
CA TYR A 150 30.24 -6.56 -12.02
C TYR A 150 31.08 -5.32 -12.35
N ASN A 151 32.28 -5.22 -11.78
CA ASN A 151 33.13 -4.03 -11.86
C ASN A 151 33.64 -3.75 -13.28
N TYR A 152 33.92 -4.80 -14.06
CA TYR A 152 34.52 -4.68 -15.39
C TYR A 152 33.58 -5.15 -16.51
N GLY A 153 32.54 -5.92 -16.19
CA GLY A 153 31.56 -6.38 -17.17
C GLY A 153 30.30 -5.52 -17.22
N ILE A 154 29.64 -5.30 -16.07
CA ILE A 154 28.34 -4.61 -16.01
C ILE A 154 28.51 -3.10 -15.90
N VAL A 155 29.21 -2.62 -14.87
CA VAL A 155 29.31 -1.19 -14.51
C VAL A 155 29.81 -0.33 -15.68
N PRO A 156 30.90 -0.68 -16.39
CA PRO A 156 31.40 0.17 -17.47
C PRO A 156 30.43 0.31 -18.64
N VAL A 157 29.61 -0.71 -18.90
CA VAL A 157 28.57 -0.66 -19.95
C VAL A 157 27.46 0.30 -19.53
N LEU A 158 27.01 0.20 -18.28
CA LEU A 158 25.94 1.07 -17.77
C LEU A 158 26.38 2.53 -17.72
N ASP A 159 27.59 2.79 -17.21
CA ASP A 159 28.18 4.12 -17.17
C ASP A 159 28.35 4.70 -18.58
N GLY A 160 28.89 3.91 -19.51
CA GLY A 160 29.09 4.32 -20.91
C GLY A 160 27.80 4.65 -21.65
N LEU A 161 26.68 4.02 -21.29
CA LEU A 161 25.35 4.27 -21.85
C LEU A 161 24.51 5.27 -21.03
N GLY A 162 25.05 5.82 -19.93
CA GLY A 162 24.37 6.83 -19.10
C GLY A 162 23.27 6.29 -18.19
N TYR A 163 23.27 4.99 -17.89
CA TYR A 163 22.33 4.39 -16.94
C TYR A 163 22.78 4.60 -15.49
N GLN A 164 21.84 4.98 -14.63
CA GLN A 164 21.99 4.82 -13.19
C GLN A 164 21.70 3.37 -12.80
N TYR A 165 22.24 2.91 -11.69
CA TYR A 165 21.96 1.54 -11.24
C TYR A 165 21.88 1.42 -9.72
N TYR A 166 21.12 0.43 -9.28
CA TYR A 166 21.06 -0.01 -7.89
C TYR A 166 21.48 -1.48 -7.85
N LYS A 167 22.58 -1.79 -7.18
CA LYS A 167 22.98 -3.16 -6.89
C LYS A 167 22.29 -3.65 -5.62
N ALA A 168 21.59 -4.77 -5.70
CA ALA A 168 21.06 -5.47 -4.54
C ALA A 168 22.21 -5.83 -3.60
N ASP A 169 22.16 -5.27 -2.40
CA ASP A 169 23.14 -5.45 -1.36
C ASP A 169 22.50 -5.90 -0.05
N ASN A 170 23.26 -6.61 0.76
CA ASN A 170 22.86 -7.02 2.11
C ASN A 170 23.08 -5.91 3.15
N GLU A 171 22.92 -4.64 2.78
CA GLU A 171 23.00 -3.57 3.76
C GLU A 171 21.94 -3.77 4.84
N ILE A 172 22.41 -3.99 6.07
CA ILE A 172 21.54 -4.14 7.23
C ILE A 172 20.91 -2.78 7.51
N THR A 173 19.61 -2.70 7.30
CA THR A 173 18.78 -1.55 7.68
C THR A 173 17.65 -2.03 8.58
N ASN A 174 16.99 -1.13 9.31
CA ASN A 174 15.79 -1.47 10.09
C ASN A 174 14.55 -1.73 9.22
N LYS A 175 14.70 -1.78 7.88
CA LYS A 175 13.61 -2.05 6.94
C LYS A 175 13.63 -3.51 6.52
N ASP A 176 12.44 -4.08 6.32
CA ASP A 176 12.28 -5.40 5.72
C ASP A 176 12.99 -5.47 4.36
N ILE A 177 13.91 -6.43 4.20
CA ILE A 177 14.78 -6.55 3.02
C ILE A 177 13.94 -6.74 1.75
N MET A 178 12.90 -7.58 1.80
CA MET A 178 12.02 -7.80 0.65
C MET A 178 11.23 -6.56 0.26
N CYS A 179 10.84 -5.73 1.24
CA CYS A 179 10.23 -4.43 0.98
C CYS A 179 11.23 -3.47 0.29
N LYS A 180 12.48 -3.40 0.76
CA LYS A 180 13.57 -2.60 0.14
C LYS A 180 13.77 -3.01 -1.32
N ILE A 181 13.97 -4.31 -1.57
CA ILE A 181 14.19 -4.87 -2.90
C ILE A 181 12.99 -4.60 -3.81
N CYS A 182 11.77 -4.87 -3.35
CA CYS A 182 10.55 -4.60 -4.11
C CYS A 182 10.41 -3.10 -4.47
N GLN A 183 10.75 -2.21 -3.54
CA GLN A 183 10.77 -0.77 -3.80
C GLN A 183 11.79 -0.40 -4.88
N GLN A 184 13.01 -0.94 -4.80
CA GLN A 184 14.07 -0.64 -5.77
C GLN A 184 13.74 -1.18 -7.17
N ILE A 185 13.25 -2.42 -7.28
CA ILE A 185 12.81 -3.00 -8.56
C ILE A 185 11.71 -2.13 -9.20
N GLN A 186 10.70 -1.73 -8.44
CA GLN A 186 9.63 -0.87 -8.96
C GLN A 186 10.16 0.48 -9.46
N SER A 187 11.17 1.07 -8.79
CA SER A 187 11.80 2.34 -9.19
C SER A 187 12.63 2.27 -10.48
N CYS A 188 13.03 1.08 -10.93
CA CYS A 188 13.92 0.89 -12.08
C CYS A 188 13.13 0.57 -13.37
N GLN A 189 13.67 0.95 -14.53
CA GLN A 189 13.11 0.61 -15.84
C GLN A 189 13.21 -0.88 -16.15
N MET A 190 14.34 -1.50 -15.81
CA MET A 190 14.63 -2.90 -16.07
C MET A 190 15.54 -3.49 -14.98
N ALA A 191 15.80 -4.78 -15.08
CA ALA A 191 16.74 -5.49 -14.21
C ALA A 191 17.80 -6.26 -14.99
N ILE A 192 19.02 -6.28 -14.46
CA ILE A 192 20.11 -7.19 -14.87
C ILE A 192 20.30 -8.18 -13.72
N ILE A 193 20.15 -9.46 -14.01
CA ILE A 193 20.18 -10.53 -13.01
C ILE A 193 21.27 -11.54 -13.38
N ASN A 194 22.34 -11.59 -12.60
CA ASN A 194 23.40 -12.58 -12.75
C ASN A 194 23.09 -13.85 -11.95
N ILE A 195 22.65 -14.91 -12.62
CA ILE A 195 22.26 -16.18 -11.99
C ILE A 195 23.43 -17.15 -11.80
N SER A 196 24.67 -16.71 -12.01
CA SER A 196 25.86 -17.55 -11.82
C SER A 196 25.90 -18.11 -10.40
N GLY A 197 26.37 -19.36 -10.25
CA GLY A 197 26.40 -20.06 -8.96
C GLY A 197 25.01 -20.40 -8.38
N LEU A 198 23.91 -20.06 -9.07
CA LEU A 198 22.53 -20.34 -8.68
C LEU A 198 22.18 -19.82 -7.27
N ASN A 199 22.60 -18.61 -6.94
CA ASN A 199 22.34 -18.01 -5.63
C ASN A 199 20.81 -17.89 -5.37
N PRO A 200 20.27 -18.49 -4.29
CA PRO A 200 18.83 -18.49 -4.03
C PRO A 200 18.20 -17.10 -3.88
N ASN A 201 18.93 -16.14 -3.31
CA ASN A 201 18.43 -14.77 -3.14
C ASN A 201 18.31 -14.07 -4.50
N VAL A 202 19.28 -14.27 -5.39
CA VAL A 202 19.25 -13.72 -6.75
C VAL A 202 18.11 -14.33 -7.56
N MET A 203 17.85 -15.63 -7.39
CA MET A 203 16.71 -16.30 -8.02
C MET A 203 15.37 -15.74 -7.51
N LEU A 204 15.26 -15.41 -6.21
CA LEU A 204 14.08 -14.77 -5.64
C LEU A 204 13.87 -13.36 -6.22
N GLU A 205 14.93 -12.57 -6.32
CA GLU A 205 14.93 -11.23 -6.91
C GLU A 205 14.52 -11.27 -8.39
N GLN A 206 15.00 -12.26 -9.14
CA GLN A 206 14.58 -12.53 -10.52
C GLN A 206 13.07 -12.77 -10.61
N GLY A 207 12.54 -13.67 -9.78
CA GLY A 207 11.12 -13.98 -9.75
C GLY A 207 10.27 -12.76 -9.39
N LEU A 208 10.75 -11.94 -8.45
CA LEU A 208 10.08 -10.69 -8.10
C LEU A 208 10.09 -9.67 -9.25
N ALA A 209 11.20 -9.53 -9.98
CA ALA A 209 11.27 -8.67 -11.16
C ALA A 209 10.29 -9.10 -12.25
N TYR A 210 10.18 -10.41 -12.52
CA TYR A 210 9.19 -10.95 -13.44
C TYR A 210 7.76 -10.74 -12.96
N GLY A 211 7.47 -11.00 -11.68
CA GLY A 211 6.14 -10.78 -11.10
C GLY A 211 5.70 -9.31 -11.16
N LEU A 212 6.64 -8.38 -11.18
CA LEU A 212 6.41 -6.94 -11.37
C LEU A 212 6.38 -6.49 -12.83
N GLY A 213 6.50 -7.43 -13.79
CA GLY A 213 6.48 -7.16 -15.22
C GLY A 213 7.68 -6.37 -15.72
N LYS A 214 8.82 -6.42 -15.02
CA LYS A 214 10.03 -5.71 -15.45
C LYS A 214 10.71 -6.47 -16.59
N PRO A 215 11.23 -5.77 -17.62
CA PRO A 215 12.20 -6.36 -18.52
C PRO A 215 13.43 -6.84 -17.74
N VAL A 216 13.87 -8.07 -18.00
CA VAL A 216 15.00 -8.70 -17.32
C VAL A 216 16.04 -9.16 -18.34
N ILE A 217 17.30 -8.77 -18.15
CA ILE A 217 18.47 -9.34 -18.83
C ILE A 217 19.14 -10.31 -17.87
N ILE A 218 19.29 -11.56 -18.30
CA ILE A 218 19.89 -12.61 -17.48
C ILE A 218 21.34 -12.81 -17.91
N LEU A 219 22.23 -12.89 -16.93
CA LEU A 219 23.64 -13.20 -17.12
C LEU A 219 23.95 -14.55 -16.47
N LYS A 220 24.76 -15.37 -17.13
CA LYS A 220 25.23 -16.66 -16.60
C LYS A 220 26.68 -16.89 -17.00
N ASP A 221 27.53 -17.30 -16.07
CA ASP A 221 28.86 -17.77 -16.43
C ASP A 221 28.80 -19.14 -17.13
N LYS A 222 29.91 -19.56 -17.74
CA LYS A 222 30.02 -20.89 -18.36
C LYS A 222 30.03 -22.05 -17.36
N ALA A 223 30.47 -21.81 -16.13
CA ALA A 223 30.63 -22.86 -15.12
C ALA A 223 29.27 -23.30 -14.52
N THR A 224 28.30 -22.39 -14.49
CA THR A 224 26.98 -22.60 -13.94
C THR A 224 26.16 -23.45 -14.89
N LYS A 225 25.72 -24.61 -14.40
CA LYS A 225 24.82 -25.49 -15.14
C LYS A 225 23.53 -24.75 -15.47
N ALA A 226 23.10 -24.88 -16.73
CA ALA A 226 21.80 -24.39 -17.14
C ALA A 226 20.71 -25.07 -16.29
N ILE A 227 19.74 -24.28 -15.82
CA ILE A 227 18.59 -24.79 -15.08
C ILE A 227 17.69 -25.47 -16.11
N SER A 228 17.60 -26.81 -16.06
CA SER A 228 17.06 -27.67 -17.12
C SER A 228 15.58 -27.41 -17.49
N ASP A 229 14.80 -26.81 -16.61
CA ASP A 229 13.37 -26.50 -16.85
C ASP A 229 13.13 -25.08 -17.38
N LEU A 230 14.19 -24.29 -17.55
CA LEU A 230 14.16 -22.93 -18.12
C LEU A 230 14.69 -22.89 -19.55
N GLY A 231 14.61 -24.00 -20.31
CA GLY A 231 15.17 -24.15 -21.66
C GLY A 231 14.73 -23.11 -22.71
N SER A 232 13.77 -22.24 -22.37
CA SER A 232 13.28 -21.13 -23.20
C SER A 232 13.71 -19.75 -22.71
N ILE A 233 14.51 -19.65 -21.65
CA ILE A 233 14.99 -18.37 -21.11
C ILE A 233 16.28 -17.95 -21.81
N GLU A 234 16.21 -16.81 -22.50
CA GLU A 234 17.38 -16.16 -23.10
C GLU A 234 18.29 -15.57 -22.02
N TYR A 235 19.58 -15.92 -22.07
CA TYR A 235 20.61 -15.38 -21.19
C TYR A 235 21.87 -15.06 -21.97
N ILE A 236 22.61 -14.07 -21.46
CA ILE A 236 23.96 -13.77 -21.91
C ILE A 236 24.91 -14.71 -21.15
N GLU A 237 25.38 -15.75 -21.84
CA GLU A 237 26.45 -16.58 -21.32
C GLU A 237 27.81 -15.89 -21.50
N TYR A 238 28.61 -15.81 -20.44
CA TYR A 238 29.94 -15.18 -20.47
C TYR A 238 31.05 -16.06 -19.91
N SER A 239 32.28 -15.90 -20.45
CA SER A 239 33.48 -16.58 -19.93
C SER A 239 34.31 -15.74 -18.95
N HIS A 240 34.34 -14.41 -19.13
CA HIS A 240 35.05 -13.46 -18.28
C HIS A 240 34.44 -12.06 -18.45
N ALA A 241 34.87 -11.10 -17.63
CA ALA A 241 34.28 -9.77 -17.58
C ALA A 241 34.28 -9.02 -18.93
N GLY A 242 35.39 -9.05 -19.69
CA GLY A 242 35.44 -8.40 -21.01
C GLY A 242 34.49 -9.00 -22.06
N ASP A 243 34.24 -10.32 -22.02
CA ASP A 243 33.26 -10.97 -22.90
C ASP A 243 31.83 -10.56 -22.52
N LEU A 244 31.55 -10.51 -21.21
CA LEU A 244 30.29 -9.99 -20.68
C LEU A 244 30.06 -8.53 -21.11
N GLN A 245 31.09 -7.67 -20.98
CA GLN A 245 31.02 -6.26 -21.35
C GLN A 245 30.56 -6.09 -22.81
N GLN A 246 31.20 -6.80 -23.74
CA GLN A 246 30.88 -6.71 -25.17
C GLN A 246 29.46 -7.20 -25.49
N LYS A 247 29.05 -8.33 -24.90
CA LYS A 247 27.72 -8.92 -25.13
C LYS A 247 26.61 -8.08 -24.51
N LEU A 248 26.82 -7.58 -23.28
CA LEU A 248 25.86 -6.74 -22.59
C LEU A 248 25.69 -5.40 -23.29
N TYR A 249 26.78 -4.79 -23.77
CA TYR A 249 26.71 -3.57 -24.57
C TYR A 249 25.78 -3.76 -25.77
N LYS A 250 25.99 -4.81 -26.57
CA LYS A 250 25.11 -5.13 -27.72
C LYS A 250 23.66 -5.32 -27.28
N ALA A 251 23.41 -6.05 -26.20
CA ALA A 251 22.05 -6.30 -25.73
C ALA A 251 21.29 -5.03 -25.28
N LEU A 252 22.01 -4.01 -24.81
CA LEU A 252 21.45 -2.73 -24.37
C LEU A 252 21.39 -1.67 -25.48
N ASP A 253 22.35 -1.65 -26.40
CA ASP A 253 22.44 -0.69 -27.51
C ASP A 253 21.43 -0.97 -28.63
N THR A 254 20.95 -2.21 -28.75
CA THR A 254 19.98 -2.60 -29.79
C THR A 254 18.51 -2.37 -29.38
N LYS A 255 18.26 -1.75 -28.22
CA LYS A 255 16.92 -1.47 -27.67
C LYS A 255 16.67 0.03 -27.55
#